data_AF-A0A6L9U5U1-F1
#
_entry.id   AF-A0A6L9U5U1-F1
#
_cell.length_a   1.000
_cell.length_b   1.000
_cell.length_c   1.000
_cell.angle_alpha   90.00
_cell.angle_beta   90.00
_cell.angle_gamma   90.00
#
_symmetry.space_group_name_H-M   'P 1'
#
loop_
_entity.id
_entity.type
_entity.pdbx_description
1 polymer ?
#
loop_
_entity_poly.entity_id
_entity_poly.type
_entity_poly.pdbx_seq_one_letter_code
_entity_poly.pdbx_strand_id
1 'polypeptide(L)'
;MTQSLVVGAFLAALFYVLIPGPAFLALLGIGAGQGRKAGALFVSGHLLGDIIWSTLALVAIVGAKTIGTFVFDLLGLLCGFYLAWIGWNAVTAKPKGDGKSLVNVDRPFRRGLIFGVTNPKGYPVALATFTALVAGSASALTFSALPLLLVVSFVGFITADLILIGIIGAGAVRRFYRAHERLIVRCSGVLFMGFAAQALWHATPGLLGWRKA
;
A
#
# COMPACT_ATOMS: atom_id res chain seq x y z
N MET A 1 -1.67 -16.12 20.78
CA MET A 1 -2.27 -15.21 19.77
C MET A 1 -3.57 -15.83 19.29
N THR A 2 -4.63 -15.05 19.11
CA THR A 2 -5.91 -15.57 18.59
C THR A 2 -5.79 -15.84 17.09
N GLN A 3 -6.48 -16.87 16.59
CA GLN A 3 -6.53 -17.19 15.15
C GLN A 3 -7.03 -16.00 14.31
N SER A 4 -7.96 -15.22 14.87
CA SER A 4 -8.49 -14.00 14.25
C SER A 4 -7.41 -12.94 13.98
N LEU A 5 -6.43 -12.79 14.87
CA LEU A 5 -5.34 -11.82 14.72
C LEU A 5 -4.39 -12.23 13.58
N VAL A 6 -4.04 -13.51 13.50
CA VAL A 6 -3.17 -14.04 12.44
C VAL A 6 -3.86 -13.90 11.08
N VAL A 7 -5.12 -14.31 10.97
CA VAL A 7 -5.90 -14.18 9.74
C VAL A 7 -6.08 -12.70 9.37
N GLY A 8 -6.38 -11.84 10.34
CA GLY A 8 -6.52 -10.40 10.13
C GLY A 8 -5.24 -9.75 9.59
N ALA A 9 -4.07 -10.08 10.16
CA ALA A 9 -2.79 -9.56 9.69
C ALA A 9 -2.44 -10.04 8.27
N PHE A 10 -2.68 -11.32 7.98
CA PHE A 10 -2.50 -11.89 6.64
C PHE A 10 -3.37 -11.17 5.60
N LEU A 11 -4.68 -11.04 5.89
CA LEU A 11 -5.62 -10.36 4.99
C LEU A 11 -5.29 -8.88 4.84
N ALA A 12 -4.87 -8.20 5.91
CA ALA A 12 -4.47 -6.80 5.87
C ALA A 12 -3.29 -6.58 4.92
N ALA A 13 -2.27 -7.44 5.02
CA ALA A 13 -1.11 -7.40 4.14
C ALA A 13 -1.47 -7.74 2.69
N LEU A 14 -2.31 -8.75 2.48
CA LEU A 14 -2.78 -9.16 1.16
C LEU A 14 -3.56 -8.02 0.47
N PHE A 15 -4.55 -7.44 1.16
CA PHE A 15 -5.33 -6.33 0.61
C PHE A 15 -4.50 -5.05 0.43
N TYR A 16 -3.55 -4.78 1.33
CA TYR A 16 -2.63 -3.65 1.19
C TYR A 16 -1.90 -3.65 -0.16
N VAL A 17 -1.44 -4.80 -0.63
CA VAL A 17 -0.78 -4.95 -1.95
C VAL A 17 -1.80 -4.95 -3.09
N LEU A 18 -2.94 -5.61 -2.93
CA LEU A 18 -3.96 -5.73 -3.98
C LEU A 18 -4.76 -4.46 -4.24
N ILE A 19 -4.83 -3.52 -3.28
CA ILE A 19 -5.50 -2.23 -3.47
C ILE A 19 -4.81 -1.50 -4.64
N PRO A 20 -5.54 -1.24 -5.74
CA PRO A 20 -4.91 -0.75 -6.95
C PRO A 20 -4.33 0.65 -6.71
N GLY A 21 -3.09 0.83 -7.10
CA GLY A 21 -2.32 2.05 -6.87
C GLY A 21 -1.09 2.21 -7.73
N PRO A 22 -0.23 3.20 -7.44
CA PRO A 22 0.94 3.50 -8.26
C PRO A 22 1.85 2.29 -8.51
N ALA A 23 2.10 1.45 -7.49
CA ALA A 23 2.89 0.23 -7.61
C ALA A 23 2.21 -0.82 -8.51
N PHE A 24 0.91 -1.06 -8.30
CA PHE A 24 0.10 -1.97 -9.12
C PHE A 24 0.11 -1.54 -10.60
N LEU A 25 -0.06 -0.25 -10.87
CA LEU A 25 -0.03 0.31 -12.23
C LEU A 25 1.37 0.18 -12.87
N ALA A 26 2.43 0.48 -12.11
CA ALA A 26 3.80 0.30 -12.56
C ALA A 26 4.10 -1.16 -12.89
N LEU A 27 3.65 -2.09 -12.04
CA LEU A 27 3.77 -3.52 -12.24
C LEU A 27 3.05 -3.98 -13.51
N LEU A 28 1.80 -3.56 -13.74
CA LEU A 28 1.07 -3.86 -14.96
C LEU A 28 1.77 -3.30 -16.21
N GLY A 29 2.28 -2.07 -16.15
CA GLY A 29 2.99 -1.43 -17.27
C GLY A 29 4.30 -2.13 -17.61
N ILE A 30 5.12 -2.43 -16.60
CA ILE A 30 6.39 -3.16 -16.75
C ILE A 30 6.12 -4.58 -17.24
N GLY A 31 5.16 -5.27 -16.63
CA GLY A 31 4.77 -6.63 -17.01
C GLY A 31 4.23 -6.72 -18.44
N ALA A 32 3.44 -5.74 -18.87
CA ALA A 32 2.95 -5.60 -20.23
C ALA A 32 4.06 -5.25 -21.23
N GLY A 33 5.12 -4.54 -20.82
CA GLY A 33 6.18 -4.06 -21.71
C GLY A 33 7.35 -5.01 -21.86
N GLN A 34 7.77 -5.61 -20.74
CA GLN A 34 9.00 -6.40 -20.62
C GLN A 34 8.72 -7.84 -20.15
N GLY A 35 7.44 -8.19 -20.02
CA GLY A 35 7.01 -9.53 -19.63
C GLY A 35 7.00 -9.78 -18.12
N ARG A 36 6.47 -10.95 -17.76
CA ARG A 36 6.23 -11.35 -16.37
C ARG A 36 7.47 -11.32 -15.48
N LYS A 37 8.65 -11.66 -16.03
CA LYS A 37 9.93 -11.67 -15.29
C LYS A 37 10.32 -10.28 -14.81
N ALA A 38 10.18 -9.25 -15.65
CA ALA A 38 10.47 -7.88 -15.28
C ALA A 38 9.48 -7.37 -14.21
N GLY A 39 8.20 -7.72 -14.34
CA GLY A 39 7.19 -7.44 -13.31
C GLY A 39 7.51 -8.09 -11.97
N ALA A 40 7.89 -9.36 -11.97
CA ALA A 40 8.30 -10.09 -10.77
C ALA A 40 9.51 -9.43 -10.09
N LEU A 41 10.55 -9.08 -10.86
CA LEU A 41 11.70 -8.34 -10.33
C LEU A 41 11.30 -7.01 -9.71
N PHE A 42 10.39 -6.27 -10.32
CA PHE A 42 9.87 -5.01 -9.78
C PHE A 42 9.18 -5.20 -8.43
N VAL A 43 8.23 -6.14 -8.30
CA VAL A 43 7.56 -6.36 -7.00
C VAL A 43 8.49 -6.92 -5.94
N SER A 44 9.44 -7.79 -6.31
CA SER A 44 10.46 -8.26 -5.36
C SER A 44 11.30 -7.13 -4.77
N GLY A 45 11.61 -6.10 -5.56
CA GLY A 45 12.23 -4.88 -5.04
C GLY A 45 11.26 -4.06 -4.18
N HIS A 46 10.02 -3.91 -4.64
CA HIS A 46 8.97 -3.16 -3.96
C HIS A 46 8.66 -3.67 -2.55
N LEU A 47 8.71 -4.99 -2.36
CA LEU A 47 8.43 -5.71 -1.12
C LEU A 47 9.20 -5.16 0.09
N LEU A 48 10.43 -4.66 -0.10
CA LEU A 48 11.16 -4.03 1.02
C LEU A 48 10.43 -2.78 1.54
N GLY A 49 9.88 -1.97 0.64
CA GLY A 49 9.04 -0.84 1.00
C GLY A 49 7.81 -1.28 1.77
N ASP A 50 7.14 -2.34 1.31
CA ASP A 50 5.94 -2.87 1.96
C ASP A 50 6.22 -3.35 3.39
N ILE A 51 7.37 -4.00 3.60
CA ILE A 51 7.84 -4.39 4.93
C ILE A 51 8.10 -3.15 5.80
N ILE A 52 8.83 -2.15 5.29
CA ILE A 52 9.16 -0.94 6.06
C ILE A 52 7.89 -0.19 6.47
N TRP A 53 7.00 0.09 5.53
CA TRP A 53 5.78 0.86 5.78
C TRP A 53 4.80 0.11 6.68
N SER A 54 4.66 -1.20 6.50
CA SER A 54 3.81 -2.02 7.36
C SER A 54 4.38 -2.20 8.76
N THR A 55 5.71 -2.25 8.90
CA THR A 55 6.37 -2.22 10.21
C THR A 55 6.08 -0.91 10.92
N LEU A 56 6.24 0.24 10.24
CA LEU A 56 5.90 1.54 10.80
C LEU A 56 4.42 1.63 11.18
N ALA A 57 3.52 1.10 10.37
CA ALA A 57 2.09 1.07 10.67
C ALA A 57 1.77 0.21 11.90
N LEU A 58 2.30 -1.01 11.99
CA LEU A 58 2.08 -1.89 13.14
C LEU A 58 2.70 -1.30 14.43
N VAL A 59 3.90 -0.73 14.34
CA VAL A 59 4.54 0.00 15.44
C VAL A 59 3.70 1.21 15.84
N ALA A 60 3.10 1.93 14.90
CA ALA A 60 2.19 3.03 15.21
C ALA A 60 0.95 2.55 15.98
N ILE A 61 0.32 1.46 15.54
CA ILE A 61 -0.89 0.92 16.18
C ILE A 61 -0.59 0.47 17.61
N VAL A 62 0.53 -0.23 17.83
CA VAL A 62 0.92 -0.72 19.16
C VAL A 62 1.49 0.41 20.03
N GLY A 63 2.40 1.20 19.47
CA GLY A 63 3.17 2.24 20.16
C GLY A 63 2.38 3.50 20.49
N ALA A 64 1.31 3.81 19.74
CA ALA A 64 0.39 4.89 20.06
C ALA A 64 -0.18 4.78 21.49
N LYS A 65 -0.33 3.57 22.01
CA LYS A 65 -0.83 3.31 23.38
C LYS A 65 0.20 3.58 24.48
N THR A 66 1.50 3.55 24.16
CA THR A 66 2.57 3.49 25.16
C THR A 66 3.55 4.65 25.09
N ILE A 67 3.82 5.20 23.90
CA ILE A 67 4.87 6.19 23.63
C ILE A 67 4.26 7.55 23.22
N GLY A 68 2.93 7.60 23.05
CA GLY A 68 2.21 8.76 22.52
C GLY A 68 2.09 8.72 21.00
N THR A 69 1.30 9.63 20.44
CA THR A 69 0.91 9.60 19.02
C THR A 69 1.61 10.62 18.14
N PHE A 70 2.32 11.60 18.71
CA PHE A 70 2.85 12.76 17.98
C PHE A 70 3.62 12.40 16.70
N VAL A 71 4.60 11.47 16.78
CA VAL A 71 5.40 11.07 15.62
C VAL A 71 4.55 10.37 14.56
N PHE A 72 3.59 9.53 14.99
CA PHE A 72 2.68 8.81 14.10
C PHE A 72 1.65 9.74 13.46
N ASP A 73 1.18 10.74 14.20
CA ASP A 73 0.27 11.78 13.71
C ASP A 73 0.99 12.67 12.70
N LEU A 74 2.24 13.07 12.96
CA LEU A 74 3.04 13.83 12.00
C LEU A 74 3.27 13.05 10.71
N LEU A 75 3.62 11.76 10.82
CA LEU A 75 3.77 10.90 9.65
C LEU A 75 2.45 10.72 8.91
N GLY A 76 1.34 10.51 9.64
CA GLY A 76 -0.01 10.43 9.09
C GLY A 76 -0.42 11.69 8.34
N LEU A 77 -0.07 12.87 8.86
CA LEU A 77 -0.32 14.16 8.22
C LEU A 77 0.44 14.28 6.89
N LEU A 78 1.75 14.01 6.90
CA LEU A 78 2.60 14.07 5.70
C LEU A 78 2.12 13.09 4.62
N CYS A 79 1.83 11.86 5.01
CA CYS A 79 1.31 10.84 4.10
C CYS A 79 -0.10 11.17 3.62
N GLY A 80 -0.94 11.79 4.45
CA GLY A 80 -2.30 12.22 4.11
C GLY A 80 -2.30 13.29 3.02
N PHE A 81 -1.48 14.34 3.16
CA PHE A 81 -1.31 15.34 2.10
C PHE A 81 -0.75 14.75 0.81
N TYR A 82 0.23 13.85 0.91
CA TYR A 82 0.74 13.16 -0.26
C TYR A 82 -0.32 12.31 -0.96
N LEU A 83 -1.11 11.55 -0.20
CA LEU A 83 -2.24 10.76 -0.72
C LEU A 83 -3.27 11.65 -1.42
N ALA A 84 -3.61 12.80 -0.84
CA ALA A 84 -4.52 13.76 -1.46
C ALA A 84 -3.96 14.25 -2.80
N TRP A 85 -2.66 14.55 -2.85
CA TRP A 85 -2.00 14.98 -4.07
C TRP A 85 -1.99 13.90 -5.16
N ILE A 86 -1.56 12.68 -4.86
CA ILE A 86 -1.57 11.58 -5.86
C ILE A 86 -2.99 11.16 -6.22
N GLY A 87 -3.94 11.23 -5.28
CA GLY A 87 -5.35 10.92 -5.49
C GLY A 87 -5.99 11.92 -6.45
N TRP A 88 -5.77 13.21 -6.23
CA TRP A 88 -6.17 14.27 -7.14
C TRP A 88 -5.59 14.06 -8.54
N ASN A 89 -4.28 13.85 -8.64
CA ASN A 89 -3.60 13.61 -9.92
C ASN A 89 -4.17 12.39 -10.68
N ALA A 90 -4.56 11.34 -9.96
CA ALA A 90 -5.16 10.14 -10.54
C ALA A 90 -6.61 10.39 -11.02
N VAL A 91 -7.41 11.14 -10.26
CA VAL A 91 -8.77 11.53 -10.67
C VAL A 91 -8.75 12.45 -11.90
N THR A 92 -7.81 13.41 -11.93
CA THR A 92 -7.65 14.36 -13.03
C THR A 92 -6.79 13.85 -14.17
N ALA A 93 -6.41 12.57 -14.16
CA ALA A 93 -5.53 12.00 -15.18
C ALA A 93 -6.12 12.19 -16.59
N LYS A 94 -5.34 12.84 -17.46
CA LYS A 94 -5.68 13.06 -18.88
C LYS A 94 -5.31 11.83 -19.72
N PRO A 95 -5.95 11.61 -20.88
CA PRO A 95 -5.56 10.56 -21.80
C PRO A 95 -4.08 10.75 -22.20
N LYS A 96 -3.24 9.74 -21.94
CA LYS A 96 -1.96 9.67 -22.64
C LYS A 96 -2.28 9.23 -24.07
N GLY A 97 -2.09 10.14 -25.03
CA GLY A 97 -2.23 9.84 -26.45
C GLY A 97 -1.33 8.66 -26.85
N ASP A 98 -1.90 7.76 -27.64
CA ASP A 98 -1.29 6.59 -28.30
C ASP A 98 -0.30 5.76 -27.47
N GLY A 99 -0.78 4.62 -26.96
CA GLY A 99 -0.09 3.32 -27.00
C GLY A 99 1.31 3.17 -26.38
N LYS A 100 1.93 4.24 -25.87
CA LYS A 100 3.34 4.34 -25.45
C LYS A 100 3.54 4.17 -23.95
N SER A 101 2.69 3.40 -23.25
CA SER A 101 2.90 3.14 -21.81
C SER A 101 3.64 1.85 -21.49
N LEU A 102 4.34 1.26 -22.48
CA LEU A 102 5.33 0.23 -22.18
C LEU A 102 6.56 0.91 -21.58
N VAL A 103 6.55 1.11 -20.26
CA VAL A 103 7.71 1.61 -19.53
C VAL A 103 8.78 0.54 -19.60
N ASN A 104 9.79 0.76 -20.43
CA ASN A 104 10.99 -0.05 -20.43
C ASN A 104 11.89 0.44 -19.28
N VAL A 105 12.37 -0.48 -18.46
CA VAL A 105 13.07 -0.22 -17.20
C VAL A 105 14.27 -1.15 -17.15
N ASP A 106 15.47 -0.60 -17.28
CA ASP A 106 16.70 -1.40 -17.37
C ASP A 106 16.96 -2.25 -16.12
N ARG A 107 16.53 -1.77 -14.95
CA ARG A 107 16.72 -2.45 -13.65
C ARG A 107 15.40 -2.51 -12.87
N PRO A 108 14.48 -3.41 -13.23
CA PRO A 108 13.15 -3.47 -12.62
C PRO A 108 13.21 -3.65 -11.10
N PHE A 109 14.12 -4.48 -10.59
CA PHE A 109 14.33 -4.66 -9.15
C PHE A 109 14.72 -3.37 -8.42
N ARG A 110 15.77 -2.69 -8.89
CA ARG A 110 16.21 -1.41 -8.28
C ARG A 110 15.13 -0.34 -8.39
N ARG A 111 14.37 -0.33 -9.49
CA ARG A 111 13.23 0.58 -9.66
C ARG A 111 12.15 0.28 -8.62
N GLY A 112 11.80 -0.99 -8.44
CA GLY A 112 10.84 -1.44 -7.43
C GLY A 112 11.27 -1.09 -6.01
N LEU A 113 12.53 -1.32 -5.68
CA LEU A 113 13.14 -0.99 -4.39
C LEU A 113 13.01 0.50 -4.06
N ILE A 114 13.54 1.36 -4.94
CA ILE A 114 13.47 2.82 -4.76
C ILE A 114 12.01 3.23 -4.68
N PHE A 115 11.17 2.73 -5.58
CA PHE A 115 9.76 3.06 -5.62
C PHE A 115 9.04 2.66 -4.33
N GLY A 116 9.26 1.45 -3.80
CA GLY A 116 8.63 0.98 -2.56
C GLY A 116 9.03 1.81 -1.36
N VAL A 117 10.33 2.00 -1.16
CA VAL A 117 10.85 2.76 -0.01
C VAL A 117 10.40 4.23 -0.06
N THR A 118 10.33 4.83 -1.26
CA THR A 118 9.96 6.24 -1.44
C THR A 118 8.46 6.46 -1.67
N ASN A 119 7.61 5.45 -1.43
CA ASN A 119 6.17 5.56 -1.64
C ASN A 119 5.43 5.81 -0.33
N PRO A 120 5.27 7.07 0.10
CA PRO A 120 4.62 7.38 1.37
C PRO A 120 3.13 7.02 1.40
N LYS A 121 2.51 6.54 0.30
CA LYS A 121 1.20 5.87 0.35
C LYS A 121 1.21 4.65 1.27
N GLY A 122 2.37 3.99 1.39
CA GLY A 122 2.50 2.70 2.07
C GLY A 122 2.01 2.78 3.51
N TYR A 123 2.45 3.81 4.23
CA TYR A 123 2.09 4.01 5.63
C TYR A 123 0.57 4.13 5.89
N PRO A 124 -0.17 5.10 5.33
CA PRO A 124 -1.59 5.30 5.63
C PRO A 124 -2.46 4.14 5.14
N VAL A 125 -2.13 3.53 4.00
CA VAL A 125 -2.88 2.37 3.50
C VAL A 125 -2.65 1.16 4.41
N ALA A 126 -1.41 0.89 4.80
CA ALA A 126 -1.11 -0.17 5.76
C ALA A 126 -1.80 0.10 7.10
N LEU A 127 -1.69 1.32 7.63
CA LEU A 127 -2.35 1.71 8.87
C LEU A 127 -3.85 1.46 8.80
N ALA A 128 -4.51 1.87 7.71
CA ALA A 128 -5.95 1.66 7.52
C ALA A 128 -6.32 0.17 7.42
N THR A 129 -5.61 -0.62 6.60
CA THR A 129 -5.94 -2.05 6.42
C THR A 129 -5.66 -2.86 7.69
N PHE A 130 -4.51 -2.65 8.34
CA PHE A 130 -4.20 -3.33 9.61
C PHE A 130 -5.16 -2.92 10.72
N THR A 131 -5.49 -1.64 10.85
CA THR A 131 -6.46 -1.19 11.87
C THR A 131 -7.83 -1.82 11.61
N ALA A 132 -8.32 -1.82 10.37
CA ALA A 132 -9.63 -2.37 10.03
C ALA A 132 -9.72 -3.89 10.26
N LEU A 133 -8.71 -4.65 9.84
CA LEU A 133 -8.76 -6.12 9.84
C LEU A 133 -8.26 -6.75 11.14
N VAL A 134 -7.62 -5.97 12.01
CA VAL A 134 -7.14 -6.41 13.32
C VAL A 134 -7.94 -5.79 14.48
N ALA A 135 -8.86 -4.86 14.22
CA ALA A 135 -9.68 -4.17 15.23
C ALA A 135 -10.31 -5.13 16.27
N GLY A 136 -10.87 -6.26 15.82
CA GLY A 136 -11.49 -7.26 16.69
C GLY A 136 -10.52 -7.98 17.66
N SER A 137 -9.21 -7.82 17.45
CA SER A 137 -8.14 -8.40 18.27
C SER A 137 -7.23 -7.32 18.87
N ALA A 138 -7.73 -6.09 19.04
CA ALA A 138 -6.92 -4.95 19.47
C ALA A 138 -6.27 -5.09 20.86
N SER A 139 -6.81 -5.94 21.74
CA SER A 139 -6.22 -6.29 23.04
C SER A 139 -5.00 -7.21 22.93
N ALA A 140 -4.88 -7.96 21.84
CA ALA A 140 -3.76 -8.86 21.59
C ALA A 140 -2.61 -8.18 20.82
N LEU A 141 -2.78 -6.93 20.37
CA LEU A 141 -1.75 -6.15 19.69
C LEU A 141 -0.71 -5.60 20.70
N THR A 142 0.36 -6.36 20.90
CA THR A 142 1.49 -6.03 21.78
C THR A 142 2.81 -5.98 21.00
N PHE A 143 3.85 -5.35 21.58
CA PHE A 143 5.19 -5.35 20.97
C PHE A 143 5.75 -6.76 20.79
N SER A 144 5.43 -7.69 21.70
CA SER A 144 5.83 -9.10 21.59
C SER A 144 5.15 -9.83 20.42
N ALA A 145 3.99 -9.35 19.94
CA ALA A 145 3.30 -9.93 18.79
C ALA A 145 3.89 -9.48 17.44
N LEU A 146 4.59 -8.33 17.40
CA LEU A 146 5.06 -7.70 16.16
C LEU A 146 5.90 -8.63 15.27
N PRO A 147 6.89 -9.41 15.76
CA PRO A 147 7.69 -10.27 14.89
C PRO A 147 6.82 -11.28 14.13
N LEU A 148 5.86 -11.90 14.81
CA LEU A 148 4.95 -12.85 14.18
C LEU A 148 4.00 -12.16 13.19
N LEU A 149 3.45 -11.00 13.56
CA LEU A 149 2.59 -10.22 12.66
C LEU A 149 3.33 -9.85 11.38
N LEU A 150 4.61 -9.49 11.48
CA LEU A 150 5.45 -9.17 10.33
C LEU A 150 5.71 -10.41 9.45
N VAL A 151 5.98 -11.58 10.05
CA VAL A 151 6.13 -12.84 9.29
C VAL A 151 4.84 -13.20 8.56
N VAL A 152 3.70 -13.11 9.24
CA VAL A 152 2.39 -13.41 8.63
C VAL A 152 2.04 -12.39 7.55
N SER A 153 2.35 -11.12 7.78
CA SER A 153 2.18 -10.06 6.78
C SER A 153 3.06 -10.29 5.57
N PHE A 154 4.31 -10.72 5.78
CA PHE A 154 5.23 -11.09 4.70
C PHE A 154 4.65 -12.20 3.81
N VAL A 155 4.05 -13.24 4.39
CA VAL A 155 3.34 -14.28 3.64
C VAL A 155 2.16 -13.68 2.86
N GLY A 156 1.42 -12.73 3.45
CA GLY A 156 0.34 -12.00 2.79
C GLY A 156 0.83 -11.19 1.57
N PHE A 157 1.94 -10.45 1.71
CA PHE A 157 2.57 -9.70 0.62
C PHE A 157 3.00 -10.62 -0.52
N ILE A 158 3.73 -11.71 -0.21
CA ILE A 158 4.16 -12.69 -1.21
C ILE A 158 2.97 -13.30 -1.93
N THR A 159 1.90 -13.64 -1.20
CA THR A 159 0.68 -14.20 -1.80
C THR A 159 0.05 -13.22 -2.77
N ALA A 160 -0.10 -11.95 -2.39
CA ALA A 160 -0.62 -10.91 -3.26
C ALA A 160 0.27 -10.69 -4.49
N ASP A 161 1.59 -10.63 -4.31
CA ASP A 161 2.56 -10.49 -5.41
C ASP A 161 2.47 -11.66 -6.40
N LEU A 162 2.37 -12.90 -5.91
CA LEU A 162 2.19 -14.08 -6.76
C LEU A 162 0.89 -14.02 -7.56
N ILE A 163 -0.21 -13.59 -6.93
CA ILE A 163 -1.49 -13.35 -7.61
C ILE A 163 -1.29 -12.32 -8.73
N LEU A 164 -0.68 -11.16 -8.43
CA LEU A 164 -0.46 -10.10 -9.41
C LEU A 164 0.45 -10.54 -10.57
N ILE A 165 1.56 -11.22 -10.26
CA ILE A 165 2.48 -11.79 -11.25
C ILE A 165 1.76 -12.80 -12.15
N GLY A 166 0.90 -13.65 -11.59
CA GLY A 166 0.06 -14.59 -12.34
C GLY A 166 -0.89 -13.86 -13.29
N ILE A 167 -1.59 -12.85 -12.78
CA ILE A 167 -2.57 -12.04 -13.52
C ILE A 167 -1.92 -11.28 -14.69
N ILE A 168 -0.72 -10.72 -14.51
CA ILE A 168 0.01 -9.98 -15.56
C ILE A 168 0.36 -10.85 -16.77
N GLY A 169 0.58 -12.15 -16.54
CA GLY A 169 0.82 -13.11 -17.59
C GLY A 169 -0.41 -13.40 -18.47
N ALA A 170 -1.61 -13.08 -17.98
CA ALA A 170 -2.86 -13.33 -18.70
C ALA A 170 -3.17 -12.19 -19.70
N GLY A 171 -3.12 -12.49 -20.99
CA GLY A 171 -3.42 -11.53 -22.06
C GLY A 171 -4.79 -10.85 -21.92
N ALA A 172 -5.78 -11.55 -21.36
CA ALA A 172 -7.11 -11.03 -21.07
C ALA A 172 -7.08 -9.86 -20.06
N VAL A 173 -6.27 -9.97 -19.01
CA VAL A 173 -6.16 -8.92 -17.98
C VAL A 173 -5.42 -7.71 -18.54
N ARG A 174 -4.37 -7.94 -19.33
CA ARG A 174 -3.67 -6.86 -20.05
C ARG A 174 -4.63 -6.10 -20.98
N ARG A 175 -5.51 -6.82 -21.69
CA ARG A 175 -6.53 -6.22 -22.58
C ARG A 175 -7.59 -5.48 -21.79
N PHE A 176 -8.12 -6.07 -20.71
CA PHE A 176 -9.10 -5.43 -19.83
C PHE A 176 -8.55 -4.16 -19.20
N TYR A 177 -7.32 -4.21 -18.68
CA TYR A 177 -6.63 -3.05 -18.13
C TYR A 177 -6.45 -1.98 -19.20
N ARG A 178 -5.94 -2.30 -20.39
CA ARG A 178 -5.80 -1.30 -21.46
C ARG A 178 -7.14 -0.66 -21.84
N ALA A 179 -8.21 -1.43 -21.83
CA ALA A 179 -9.55 -0.92 -22.13
C ALA A 179 -10.11 -0.02 -21.01
N HIS A 180 -9.80 -0.32 -19.74
CA HIS A 180 -10.38 0.36 -18.57
C HIS A 180 -9.35 1.12 -17.71
N GLU A 181 -8.14 1.36 -18.22
CA GLU A 181 -7.02 1.96 -17.47
C GLU A 181 -7.44 3.25 -16.79
N ARG A 182 -8.17 4.10 -17.51
CA ARG A 182 -8.68 5.38 -16.99
C ARG A 182 -9.61 5.18 -15.80
N LEU A 183 -10.52 4.23 -15.88
CA LEU A 183 -11.47 3.96 -14.80
C LEU A 183 -10.72 3.44 -13.57
N ILE A 184 -9.80 2.49 -13.76
CA ILE A 184 -8.99 1.90 -12.69
C ILE A 184 -8.16 3.00 -12.00
N VAL A 185 -7.46 3.83 -12.76
CA VAL A 185 -6.66 4.94 -12.22
C VAL A 185 -7.53 5.94 -11.44
N ARG A 186 -8.69 6.33 -11.97
CA ARG A 186 -9.61 7.26 -11.30
C ARG A 186 -10.21 6.68 -10.03
N CYS A 187 -10.66 5.42 -10.06
CA CYS A 187 -11.18 4.73 -8.87
C CYS A 187 -10.10 4.61 -7.78
N SER A 188 -8.86 4.27 -8.14
CA SER A 188 -7.72 4.32 -7.22
C SER A 188 -7.50 5.72 -6.65
N GLY A 189 -7.64 6.76 -7.48
CA GLY A 189 -7.56 8.16 -7.04
C GLY A 189 -8.60 8.51 -5.97
N VAL A 190 -9.86 8.08 -6.17
CA VAL A 190 -10.94 8.23 -5.17
C VAL A 190 -10.60 7.50 -3.87
N LEU A 191 -10.12 6.25 -3.96
CA LEU A 191 -9.67 5.50 -2.79
C LEU A 191 -8.53 6.22 -2.03
N PHE A 192 -7.55 6.80 -2.74
CA PHE A 192 -6.48 7.57 -2.11
C PHE A 192 -6.95 8.84 -1.46
N MET A 193 -7.91 9.56 -2.05
CA MET A 193 -8.53 10.70 -1.38
C MET A 193 -9.28 10.26 -0.11
N GLY A 194 -9.93 9.09 -0.12
CA GLY A 194 -10.54 8.50 1.08
C GLY A 194 -9.52 8.20 2.17
N PHE A 195 -8.41 7.53 1.84
CA PHE A 195 -7.31 7.29 2.78
C PHE A 195 -6.65 8.60 3.25
N ALA A 196 -6.55 9.62 2.38
CA ALA A 196 -6.03 10.93 2.74
C ALA A 196 -6.92 11.59 3.79
N ALA A 197 -8.23 11.61 3.55
CA ALA A 197 -9.20 12.17 4.50
C ALA A 197 -9.13 11.44 5.85
N GLN A 198 -9.07 10.11 5.83
CA GLN A 198 -8.94 9.29 7.04
C GLN A 198 -7.63 9.58 7.79
N ALA A 199 -6.49 9.63 7.09
CA ALA A 199 -5.19 9.94 7.69
C ALA A 199 -5.16 11.34 8.31
N LEU A 200 -5.65 12.36 7.59
CA LEU A 200 -5.72 13.74 8.08
C LEU A 200 -6.68 13.87 9.27
N TRP A 201 -7.84 13.19 9.22
CA TRP A 201 -8.81 13.17 10.31
C TRP A 201 -8.24 12.60 11.61
N HIS A 202 -7.41 11.55 11.53
CA HIS A 202 -6.80 10.95 12.71
C HIS A 202 -5.56 11.69 13.21
N ALA A 203 -4.75 12.25 12.30
CA ALA A 203 -3.51 12.95 12.65
C ALA A 203 -3.74 14.35 13.23
N THR A 204 -4.69 15.10 12.68
CA THR A 204 -4.87 16.53 13.04
C THR A 204 -5.22 16.77 14.52
N PRO A 205 -6.08 15.99 15.19
CA PRO A 205 -6.42 16.24 16.60
C PRO A 205 -5.26 15.97 17.55
N GLY A 206 -4.40 15.01 17.21
CA GLY A 206 -3.21 14.69 18.01
C GLY A 206 -2.14 15.78 17.95
N LEU A 207 -1.96 16.40 16.77
CA LEU A 207 -1.02 17.51 16.58
C LEU A 207 -1.53 18.84 17.16
N LEU A 208 -2.85 19.06 17.16
CA LEU A 208 -3.47 20.26 17.72
C LEU A 208 -3.67 20.19 19.25
N GLY A 209 -3.27 19.09 19.89
CA GLY A 209 -3.45 18.87 21.33
C GLY A 209 -4.91 18.68 21.74
N TRP A 210 -5.81 18.39 20.79
CA TRP A 210 -7.24 18.21 21.02
C TRP A 210 -7.59 16.79 21.48
N ARG A 211 -6.66 15.85 21.30
CA ARG A 211 -6.81 14.48 21.78
C ARG A 211 -6.62 14.45 23.30
N LYS A 212 -7.72 14.46 24.07
CA LYS A 212 -7.65 14.18 25.50
C LYS A 212 -7.11 12.76 25.70
N ALA A 213 -6.12 12.64 26.58
CA ALA A 213 -5.46 11.39 26.97
C ALA A 213 -6.46 10.35 27.47
#